data_AF-A0A661E552-F1
#
_entry.id   AF-A0A661E552-F1
#
_cell.length_a   1.000
_cell.length_b   1.000
_cell.length_c   1.000
_cell.angle_alpha   90.00
_cell.angle_beta   90.00
_cell.angle_gamma   90.00
#
_symmetry.space_group_name_H-M   'P 1'
#
loop_
_entity.id
_entity.type
_entity.pdbx_description
1 polymer ?
#
loop_
_entity_poly.entity_id
_entity_poly.type
_entity_poly.pdbx_seq_one_letter_code
_entity_poly.pdbx_strand_id
1 'polypeptide(L)'
;MTLINQLLGPKSKYEKQLPYTYEAKVKIIEGEDDYNSYVADTICGLISNLENKSIAPDMVTVYEVFNDQEKRLDINLCLSGENHWLN
;
A
#
# COMPACT_ATOMS: atom_id res chain seq x y z
N MET A 1 -19.59 -1.30 21.10
CA MET A 1 -18.21 -0.90 20.75
C MET A 1 -17.95 -1.39 19.35
N THR A 2 -18.04 -0.50 18.38
CA THR A 2 -18.04 -0.85 16.95
C THR A 2 -16.60 -0.90 16.45
N LEU A 3 -16.17 -2.09 16.02
CA LEU A 3 -14.88 -2.39 15.38
C LEU A 3 -14.83 -1.77 13.97
N ILE A 4 -14.87 -0.44 13.85
CA ILE A 4 -14.78 0.27 12.55
C ILE A 4 -13.34 0.78 12.31
N ASN A 5 -12.42 0.53 13.24
CA ASN A 5 -11.04 1.04 13.15
C ASN A 5 -10.17 0.41 12.06
N GLN A 6 -10.68 -0.54 11.27
CA GLN A 6 -9.95 -1.11 10.12
C GLN A 6 -10.35 -0.49 8.76
N LEU A 7 -11.43 0.29 8.68
CA LEU A 7 -11.86 0.88 7.41
C LEU A 7 -11.16 2.22 7.07
N LEU A 8 -10.55 2.87 8.05
CA LEU A 8 -9.91 4.19 7.86
C LEU A 8 -8.41 4.09 7.54
N GLY A 9 -7.78 2.93 7.60
CA GLY A 9 -6.33 2.85 7.36
C GLY A 9 -5.51 3.69 8.37
N PRO A 10 -4.20 3.90 8.11
CA PRO A 10 -3.30 4.55 9.05
C PRO A 10 -3.60 6.05 9.19
N LYS A 11 -3.54 6.57 10.43
CA LYS A 11 -3.91 7.97 10.75
C LYS A 11 -3.12 9.02 9.97
N SER A 12 -1.86 8.75 9.63
CA SER A 12 -1.03 9.66 8.83
C SER A 12 -1.64 9.99 7.46
N LYS A 13 -2.48 9.11 6.91
CA LYS A 13 -3.25 9.29 5.68
C LYS A 13 -4.13 10.54 5.66
N TYR A 14 -4.63 10.95 6.83
CA TYR A 14 -5.58 12.06 6.98
C TYR A 14 -4.92 13.33 7.53
N GLU A 15 -3.62 13.29 7.81
CA GLU A 15 -2.91 14.45 8.32
C GLU A 15 -2.41 15.30 7.16
N LYS A 16 -3.15 16.37 6.86
CA LYS A 16 -2.89 17.30 5.74
C LYS A 16 -1.55 18.03 5.80
N GLN A 17 -0.84 17.92 6.93
CA GLN A 17 0.48 18.50 7.14
C GLN A 17 1.63 17.53 6.84
N LEU A 18 1.33 16.24 6.67
CA LEU A 18 2.32 15.22 6.35
C LEU A 18 2.49 15.10 4.83
N PRO A 19 3.72 14.80 4.35
CA PRO A 19 4.01 14.60 2.93
C PRO A 19 3.32 13.35 2.37
N TYR A 20 3.49 13.11 1.07
CA TYR A 20 3.00 11.92 0.38
C TYR A 20 3.26 10.64 1.18
N THR A 21 2.21 9.85 1.39
CA THR A 21 2.30 8.50 1.95
C THR A 21 2.03 7.49 0.84
N TYR A 22 2.81 6.42 0.78
CA TYR A 22 2.55 5.29 -0.10
C TYR A 22 1.82 4.20 0.67
N GLU A 23 0.72 3.69 0.11
CA GLU A 23 -0.09 2.61 0.69
C GLU A 23 -0.15 1.42 -0.27
N ALA A 24 0.23 0.23 0.22
CA ALA A 24 0.00 -1.04 -0.42
C ALA A 24 -1.22 -1.72 0.22
N LYS A 25 -2.23 -2.01 -0.59
CA LYS A 25 -3.39 -2.82 -0.22
C LYS A 25 -3.20 -4.24 -0.75
N VAL A 26 -3.14 -5.21 0.16
CA VAL A 26 -2.91 -6.63 -0.14
C VAL A 26 -4.19 -7.39 0.11
N LYS A 27 -4.74 -8.02 -0.92
CA LYS A 27 -6.01 -8.77 -0.79
C LYS A 27 -5.84 -9.95 0.16
N ILE A 28 -6.79 -10.12 1.08
CA ILE A 28 -6.78 -11.24 2.04
C ILE A 28 -7.57 -12.43 1.48
N ILE A 29 -8.72 -12.17 0.84
CA ILE A 29 -9.61 -13.18 0.25
C ILE A 29 -9.99 -12.74 -1.16
N GLU A 30 -9.95 -13.66 -2.14
CA GLU A 30 -10.43 -13.38 -3.50
C GLU A 30 -11.94 -13.14 -3.51
N GLY A 31 -12.35 -11.96 -3.97
CA GLY A 31 -13.78 -11.60 -4.13
C GLY A 31 -14.37 -10.79 -2.98
N GLU A 32 -13.62 -10.54 -1.92
CA GLU A 32 -14.03 -9.65 -0.82
C GLU A 32 -13.22 -8.34 -0.83
N ASP A 33 -13.81 -7.28 -0.28
CA ASP A 33 -13.16 -5.96 -0.16
C ASP A 33 -12.14 -5.88 0.99
N ASP A 34 -11.87 -7.01 1.66
CA ASP A 34 -10.97 -7.08 2.79
C ASP A 34 -9.49 -7.11 2.33
N TYR A 35 -8.71 -6.16 2.85
CA TYR A 35 -7.29 -6.03 2.54
C TYR A 35 -6.45 -5.72 3.78
N ASN A 36 -5.20 -6.18 3.77
CA ASN A 36 -4.17 -5.68 4.66
C ASN A 36 -3.55 -4.42 4.05
N SER A 37 -3.36 -3.39 4.88
CA SER A 37 -2.71 -2.14 4.47
C SER A 37 -1.30 -2.04 5.03
N TYR A 38 -0.34 -1.69 4.16
CA TYR A 38 1.04 -1.38 4.53
C TYR A 38 1.37 0.02 4.03
N VAL A 39 2.03 0.82 4.86
CA VAL A 39 2.38 2.20 4.52
C VAL A 39 3.85 2.52 4.75
N ALA A 40 4.37 3.44 3.94
CA ALA A 40 5.66 4.06 4.13
C ALA A 40 5.69 5.46 3.51
N ASP A 41 6.59 6.32 4.00
CA ASP A 41 6.77 7.69 3.51
C ASP A 41 7.50 7.74 2.15
N THR A 42 8.09 6.62 1.72
CA THR A 42 8.76 6.49 0.42
C THR A 42 8.34 5.22 -0.30
N ILE A 43 8.29 5.27 -1.63
CA ILE A 43 7.97 4.10 -2.45
C ILE A 43 8.98 2.97 -2.26
N CYS A 44 10.28 3.29 -2.20
CA CYS A 44 11.33 2.29 -1.95
C CYS A 44 11.15 1.63 -0.59
N GLY A 45 10.89 2.42 0.46
CA GLY A 45 10.63 1.88 1.80
C GLY A 45 9.40 0.97 1.85
N LEU A 46 8.34 1.30 1.09
CA LEU A 46 7.17 0.43 0.96
C LEU A 46 7.53 -0.88 0.27
N ILE A 47 8.23 -0.82 -0.87
CA ILE A 47 8.65 -1.98 -1.66
C ILE A 47 9.55 -2.90 -0.83
N SER A 48 10.58 -2.38 -0.16
CA SER A 48 11.46 -3.16 0.71
C SER A 48 10.68 -3.86 1.84
N ASN A 49 9.64 -3.20 2.38
CA ASN A 49 8.78 -3.78 3.42
C ASN A 49 7.93 -4.95 2.88
N LEU A 50 7.40 -4.83 1.66
CA LEU A 50 6.64 -5.91 1.00
C LEU A 50 7.53 -7.12 0.67
N GLU A 51 8.72 -6.88 0.12
CA GLU A 51 9.73 -7.92 -0.16
C GLU A 51 10.12 -8.66 1.13
N ASN A 52 10.43 -7.93 2.20
CA ASN A 52 10.76 -8.52 3.51
C ASN A 52 9.64 -9.37 4.12
N LYS A 53 8.39 -9.15 3.69
CA LYS A 53 7.21 -9.90 4.11
C LYS A 53 6.82 -11.01 3.13
N SER A 54 7.60 -11.22 2.07
CA SER A 54 7.32 -12.17 1.00
C SER A 54 5.93 -11.98 0.36
N ILE A 55 5.48 -10.73 0.26
CA ILE A 55 4.22 -10.39 -0.37
C ILE A 55 4.47 -10.26 -1.88
N ALA A 56 3.81 -11.10 -2.68
CA ALA A 56 3.98 -11.10 -4.13
C ALA A 56 3.30 -9.89 -4.81
N PRO A 57 3.88 -9.29 -5.86
CA PRO A 57 3.32 -8.09 -6.50
C PRO A 57 1.91 -8.22 -7.08
N ASP A 58 1.55 -9.40 -7.55
CA ASP A 58 0.23 -9.73 -8.11
C ASP A 58 -0.91 -9.60 -7.09
N MET A 59 -0.58 -9.74 -5.81
CA MET A 59 -1.51 -9.62 -4.68
C MET A 59 -1.71 -8.17 -4.22
N VAL A 60 -0.94 -7.21 -4.76
CA VAL A 60 -0.84 -5.84 -4.23
C VAL A 60 -1.40 -4.81 -5.19
N THR A 61 -2.12 -3.84 -4.64
CA THR A 61 -2.36 -2.55 -5.31
C THR A 61 -1.70 -1.43 -4.53
N VAL A 62 -0.87 -0.63 -5.20
CA VAL A 62 -0.13 0.48 -4.58
C VAL A 62 -0.78 1.81 -4.94
N TYR A 63 -0.88 2.69 -3.94
CA TYR A 63 -1.42 4.03 -4.04
C TYR A 63 -0.41 5.06 -3.52
N GLU A 64 -0.32 6.17 -4.22
CA GLU A 64 0.19 7.43 -3.70
C GLU A 64 -0.98 8.16 -3.03
N VAL A 65 -0.83 8.54 -1.76
CA VAL A 65 -1.88 9.19 -0.99
C VAL A 65 -1.42 10.57 -0.51
N PHE A 66 -2.21 11.58 -0.86
CA PHE A 66 -1.94 12.96 -0.47
C PHE A 66 -3.24 13.76 -0.35
N ASN A 67 -3.42 14.46 0.77
CA ASN A 67 -4.58 15.31 1.03
C ASN A 67 -5.92 14.65 0.71
N ASP A 68 -6.15 13.46 1.30
CA ASP A 68 -7.35 12.64 1.11
C ASP A 68 -7.60 12.15 -0.33
N GLN A 69 -6.62 12.27 -1.24
CA GLN A 69 -6.67 11.74 -2.59
C GLN A 69 -5.79 10.49 -2.71
N GLU A 70 -6.37 9.40 -3.21
CA GLU A 70 -5.64 8.18 -3.56
C GLU A 70 -5.42 8.12 -5.07
N LYS A 71 -4.16 8.05 -5.50
CA LYS A 71 -3.79 7.82 -6.89
C LYS A 71 -3.12 6.47 -7.02
N ARG A 72 -3.75 5.55 -7.77
CA ARG A 72 -3.17 4.23 -8.05
C ARG A 72 -1.88 4.38 -8.88
N LEU A 73 -0.83 3.69 -8.46
CA LEU A 73 0.44 3.64 -9.19
C LEU A 73 0.46 2.46 -10.17
N ASP A 74 1.20 2.62 -11.25
CA ASP A 74 1.55 1.51 -12.13
C ASP A 74 2.60 0.65 -11.43
N ILE A 75 2.18 -0.55 -11.01
CA ILE A 75 3.03 -1.45 -10.24
C ILE A 75 4.25 -1.90 -11.05
N ASN A 76 4.18 -1.91 -12.38
CA ASN A 76 5.31 -2.32 -13.24
C ASN A 76 6.53 -1.41 -13.08
N LEU A 77 6.35 -0.17 -12.62
CA LEU A 77 7.46 0.75 -12.29
C LEU A 77 8.19 0.37 -11.00
N CYS A 78 7.58 -0.50 -10.18
CA CYS A 78 8.09 -0.98 -8.90
C CYS A 78 8.68 -2.39 -9.00
N LEU A 79 8.76 -2.95 -10.20
CA LEU A 79 9.20 -4.32 -10.44
C LEU A 79 10.53 -4.36 -11.19
N SER A 80 11.36 -5.32 -10.81
CA SER A 80 12.47 -5.80 -11.61
C SER A 80 11.96 -6.86 -12.61
N GLY A 81 12.87 -7.49 -13.37
CA GLY A 81 12.50 -8.60 -14.26
C GLY A 81 11.77 -9.72 -13.51
N GLU A 82 11.02 -10.56 -14.23
CA GLU A 82 10.37 -11.75 -13.68
C GLU A 82 9.37 -11.49 -12.53
N ASN A 83 8.75 -10.30 -12.47
CA ASN A 83 7.70 -9.95 -11.49
C ASN A 83 8.20 -9.96 -10.03
N HIS A 84 9.47 -9.58 -9.83
CA HIS A 84 10.04 -9.34 -8.51
C HIS A 84 10.00 -7.86 -8.15
N TRP A 85 9.98 -7.53 -6.86
CA TRP A 85 10.09 -6.15 -6.43
C TRP A 85 11.44 -5.53 -6.86
N LEU A 86 11.43 -4.23 -7.15
CA LEU A 86 12.61 -3.44 -7.46
C LEU A 86 13.26 -2.98 -6.15
N ASN A 87 14.05 -3.86 -5.51
CA ASN A 87 14.76 -3.59 -4.26
C ASN A 87 16.26 -3.85 -4.41
#